data_AF-A0A661RZU5-F1
#
_entry.id   AF-A0A661RZU5-F1
#
_cell.length_a   1.000
_cell.length_b   1.000
_cell.length_c   1.000
_cell.angle_alpha   90.00
_cell.angle_beta   90.00
_cell.angle_gamma   90.00
#
_symmetry.space_group_name_H-M   'P 1'
#
loop_
_entity.id
_entity.type
_entity.pdbx_description
1 polymer ?
#
loop_
_entity_poly.entity_id
_entity_poly.type
_entity_poly.pdbx_seq_one_letter_code
_entity_poly.pdbx_strand_id
1 'polypeptide(L)'
;FIGKYSIRNPGTEKIYLSFIFPYPMKQGEGMLRNVKLLVNDKEDIENTEYQQNLILWTGLLEPAQSLEMQVQYAGRGLNHFIYGFAPGKQINHFKMKIDVLGSGSVNYPVSTMTPTETTDTDEGTTLTWKLNSVLTQLNIGVLLPDRINIARQISVMTQRAPAFFLMFLASLCIILAISGYPLNFIRIVIISIAYFLFYPLFAYLSVYMNVVLSFILSFGVIGLLIFNYSRVVYRLNTAMANAAAYTFYLGITSIATLLPTYTGLILVIEGVVLLAIAMQVLSQHRDIKISEIFGRPDAAKDEKDDPCAGGKNDEAM
;
A
#
# COMPACT_ATOMS: atom_id res chain seq x y z
N PHE A 1 18.96 -19.47 6.22
CA PHE A 1 19.59 -19.75 4.92
C PHE A 1 20.74 -20.71 5.14
N ILE A 2 20.85 -21.72 4.27
CA ILE A 2 22.00 -22.62 4.19
C ILE A 2 22.33 -22.75 2.70
N GLY A 3 23.55 -22.38 2.32
CA GLY A 3 24.07 -22.52 0.96
C GLY A 3 25.32 -23.38 0.95
N LYS A 4 25.35 -24.39 0.07
CA LYS A 4 26.50 -25.28 -0.14
C LYS A 4 27.11 -25.01 -1.52
N TYR A 5 28.42 -24.84 -1.57
CA TYR A 5 29.18 -24.53 -2.77
C TYR A 5 30.32 -25.53 -2.89
N SER A 6 30.36 -26.26 -4.00
CA SER A 6 31.47 -27.15 -4.34
C SER A 6 32.41 -26.43 -5.29
N ILE A 7 33.67 -26.35 -4.92
CA ILE A 7 34.73 -25.68 -5.67
C ILE A 7 35.81 -26.71 -5.95
N ARG A 8 36.29 -26.76 -7.19
CA ARG A 8 37.40 -27.64 -7.57
C ARG A 8 38.44 -26.82 -8.31
N ASN A 9 39.70 -27.03 -7.98
CA ASN A 9 40.81 -26.54 -8.78
C ASN A 9 40.96 -27.43 -10.03
N PRO A 10 40.64 -26.94 -11.24
CA PRO A 10 40.80 -27.75 -12.46
C PRO A 10 42.25 -27.80 -12.96
N GLY A 11 43.12 -26.94 -12.42
CA GLY A 11 44.50 -26.80 -12.87
C GLY A 11 45.44 -27.86 -12.30
N THR A 12 46.65 -27.85 -12.86
CA THR A 12 47.79 -28.68 -12.42
C THR A 12 48.68 -27.96 -11.41
N GLU A 13 48.39 -26.69 -11.11
CA GLU A 13 49.14 -25.85 -10.19
C GLU A 13 48.32 -25.50 -8.97
N LYS A 14 49.02 -25.15 -7.88
CA LYS A 14 48.40 -24.68 -6.65
C LYS A 14 47.84 -23.28 -6.86
N ILE A 15 46.58 -23.06 -6.49
CA ILE A 15 45.91 -21.77 -6.65
C ILE A 15 45.58 -21.16 -5.28
N TYR A 16 45.60 -19.83 -5.21
CA TYR A 16 45.03 -19.10 -4.09
C TYR A 16 43.56 -18.80 -4.41
N LEU A 17 42.65 -19.35 -3.61
CA LEU A 17 41.21 -19.16 -3.73
C LEU A 17 40.76 -18.05 -2.79
N SER A 18 40.01 -17.09 -3.32
CA SER A 18 39.25 -16.11 -2.55
C SER A 18 37.77 -16.39 -2.74
N PHE A 19 37.09 -16.78 -1.67
CA PHE A 19 35.66 -17.01 -1.64
C PHE A 19 34.98 -15.80 -0.99
N ILE A 20 34.21 -15.06 -1.79
CA ILE A 20 33.47 -13.88 -1.35
C ILE A 20 31.98 -14.18 -1.39
N PHE A 21 31.33 -14.15 -0.24
CA PHE A 21 29.88 -14.27 -0.14
C PHE A 21 29.26 -12.95 0.36
N PRO A 22 28.68 -12.13 -0.53
CA PRO A 22 28.01 -10.91 -0.11
C PRO A 22 26.63 -11.23 0.48
N TYR A 23 26.25 -10.53 1.55
CA TYR A 23 24.87 -10.44 1.99
C TYR A 23 24.36 -9.02 1.78
N PRO A 24 23.18 -8.84 1.15
CA PRO A 24 22.61 -7.53 0.88
C PRO A 24 22.02 -6.93 2.16
N MET A 25 22.89 -6.44 3.05
CA MET A 25 22.48 -5.71 4.26
C MET A 25 22.53 -4.22 3.96
N LYS A 26 21.35 -3.58 3.88
CA LYS A 26 21.26 -2.11 3.95
C LYS A 26 20.99 -1.69 5.39
N GLN A 27 21.47 -0.50 5.74
CA GLN A 27 21.21 0.08 7.05
C GLN A 27 19.69 0.21 7.28
N GLY A 28 19.18 -0.46 8.32
CA GLY A 28 17.75 -0.47 8.66
C GLY A 28 16.90 -1.60 8.03
N GLU A 29 17.45 -2.44 7.15
CA GLU A 29 16.70 -3.50 6.43
C GLU A 29 16.81 -4.90 7.05
N GLY A 30 17.11 -5.03 8.34
CA GLY A 30 17.05 -6.31 9.08
C GLY A 30 18.31 -6.65 9.87
N MET A 31 18.40 -7.90 10.35
CA MET A 31 19.55 -8.42 11.10
C MET A 31 19.87 -9.85 10.67
N LEU A 32 21.17 -10.15 10.53
CA LEU A 32 21.67 -11.52 10.41
C LEU A 32 22.17 -12.03 11.76
N ARG A 33 21.88 -13.30 12.06
CA ARG A 33 22.32 -14.02 13.26
C ARG A 33 22.99 -15.32 12.86
N ASN A 34 23.89 -15.80 13.71
CA ASN A 34 24.58 -17.08 13.53
C ASN A 34 25.22 -17.19 12.14
N VAL A 35 25.85 -16.10 11.68
CA VAL A 35 26.58 -16.08 10.41
C VAL A 35 27.81 -16.97 10.57
N LYS A 36 27.91 -18.00 9.75
CA LYS A 36 28.98 -19.00 9.79
C LYS A 36 29.38 -19.41 8.40
N LEU A 37 30.68 -19.62 8.21
CA LEU A 37 31.25 -20.29 7.05
C LEU A 37 31.94 -21.58 7.52
N LEU A 38 31.51 -22.71 6.97
CA LEU A 38 32.19 -23.99 7.14
C LEU A 38 32.99 -24.32 5.88
N VAL A 39 34.23 -24.75 6.08
CA VAL A 39 35.12 -25.29 5.06
C VAL A 39 35.31 -26.77 5.37
N ASN A 40 34.83 -27.65 4.50
CA ASN A 40 34.82 -29.11 4.72
C ASN A 40 34.23 -29.49 6.09
N ASP A 41 33.02 -29.00 6.38
CA ASP A 41 32.24 -29.21 7.62
C ASP A 41 32.86 -28.64 8.92
N LYS A 42 33.95 -27.86 8.83
CA LYS A 42 34.59 -27.21 9.99
C LYS A 42 34.65 -25.70 9.83
N GLU A 43 34.50 -24.96 10.94
CA GLU A 43 34.74 -23.51 10.92
C GLU A 43 36.25 -23.24 10.83
N ASP A 44 36.64 -22.49 9.80
CA ASP A 44 38.01 -22.03 9.60
C ASP A 44 38.11 -20.55 9.98
N ILE A 45 38.20 -20.28 11.27
CA ILE A 45 38.16 -18.91 11.82
C ILE A 45 39.40 -18.11 11.43
N GLU A 46 40.55 -18.77 11.29
CA GLU A 46 41.83 -18.10 11.00
C GLU A 46 41.85 -17.48 9.61
N ASN A 47 41.23 -18.15 8.64
CA ASN A 47 41.21 -17.70 7.24
C ASN A 47 39.87 -17.05 6.83
N THR A 48 38.94 -16.86 7.76
CA THR A 48 37.64 -16.24 7.48
C THR A 48 37.54 -14.85 8.11
N GLU A 49 37.29 -13.85 7.28
CA GLU A 49 36.93 -12.50 7.69
C GLU A 49 35.41 -12.28 7.55
N TYR A 50 34.77 -11.89 8.66
CA TYR A 50 33.35 -11.52 8.68
C TYR A 50 33.22 -10.00 8.68
N GLN A 51 32.69 -9.45 7.59
CA GLN A 51 32.40 -8.02 7.47
C GLN A 51 30.89 -7.77 7.56
N GLN A 52 30.48 -6.51 7.67
CA GLN A 52 29.07 -6.15 7.78
C GLN A 52 28.23 -6.56 6.54
N ASN A 53 28.86 -6.64 5.37
CA ASN A 53 28.22 -6.87 4.07
C ASN A 53 28.71 -8.12 3.34
N LEU A 54 29.74 -8.82 3.82
CA LEU A 54 30.27 -10.01 3.18
C LEU A 54 31.01 -10.95 4.15
N ILE A 55 31.13 -12.23 3.77
CA ILE A 55 32.17 -13.14 4.25
C ILE A 55 33.27 -13.18 3.18
N LEU A 56 34.50 -13.05 3.62
CA LEU A 56 35.69 -13.33 2.82
C LEU A 56 36.41 -14.53 3.45
N TRP A 57 36.66 -15.57 2.67
CA TRP A 57 37.58 -16.63 3.06
C TRP A 57 38.68 -16.76 2.01
N THR A 58 39.90 -16.98 2.47
CA THR A 58 41.05 -17.18 1.59
C THR A 58 41.82 -18.43 1.93
N GLY A 59 42.28 -19.16 0.92
CA GLY A 59 43.04 -20.38 1.17
C GLY A 59 43.71 -20.92 -0.08
N LEU A 60 44.64 -21.84 0.12
CA LEU A 60 45.34 -22.50 -0.97
C LEU A 60 44.64 -23.81 -1.35
N LEU A 61 44.41 -24.01 -2.64
CA LEU A 61 43.90 -25.25 -3.21
C LEU A 61 44.99 -25.94 -4.03
N GLU A 62 45.29 -27.18 -3.67
CA GLU A 62 46.18 -28.04 -4.43
C GLU A 62 45.56 -28.43 -5.80
N PRO A 63 46.38 -28.90 -6.76
CA PRO A 63 45.89 -29.39 -8.04
C PRO A 63 44.82 -30.47 -7.89
N ALA A 64 43.75 -30.38 -8.69
CA ALA A 64 42.59 -31.28 -8.65
C ALA A 64 41.83 -31.36 -7.30
N GLN A 65 42.25 -30.63 -6.26
CA GLN A 65 41.59 -30.61 -4.95
C GLN A 65 40.18 -30.03 -5.08
N SER A 66 39.25 -30.64 -4.34
CA SER A 66 37.89 -30.13 -4.17
C SER A 66 37.70 -29.61 -2.75
N LEU A 67 36.90 -28.56 -2.62
CA LEU A 67 36.56 -27.88 -1.38
C LEU A 67 35.04 -27.73 -1.31
N GLU A 68 34.45 -28.05 -0.16
CA GLU A 68 33.05 -27.71 0.12
C GLU A 68 33.00 -26.50 1.06
N MET A 69 32.30 -25.46 0.61
CA MET A 69 32.03 -24.26 1.39
C MET A 69 30.55 -24.24 1.76
N GLN A 70 30.23 -24.09 3.04
CA GLN A 70 28.85 -23.98 3.50
C GLN A 70 28.64 -22.67 4.27
N VAL A 71 27.81 -21.80 3.71
CA VAL A 71 27.38 -20.55 4.33
C VAL A 71 26.07 -20.77 5.07
N GLN A 72 26.01 -20.33 6.32
CA GLN A 72 24.81 -20.40 7.14
C GLN A 72 24.53 -19.06 7.80
N TYR A 73 23.27 -18.66 7.84
CA TYR A 73 22.81 -17.55 8.67
C TYR A 73 21.29 -17.59 8.87
N ALA A 74 20.82 -16.93 9.92
CA ALA A 74 19.41 -16.66 10.16
C ALA A 74 19.13 -15.16 9.97
N GLY A 75 18.25 -14.81 9.02
CA GLY A 75 17.81 -13.42 8.82
C GLY A 75 16.52 -13.11 9.58
N ARG A 76 16.38 -11.89 10.10
CA ARG A 76 15.14 -11.38 10.72
C ARG A 76 14.81 -9.98 10.19
N GLY A 77 13.52 -9.72 9.96
CA GLY A 77 13.01 -8.41 9.54
C GLY A 77 12.99 -8.19 8.03
N LEU A 78 13.08 -9.26 7.24
CA LEU A 78 13.05 -9.21 5.78
C LEU A 78 11.63 -9.49 5.27
N ASN A 79 11.13 -8.64 4.37
CA ASN A 79 9.81 -8.83 3.73
C ASN A 79 9.91 -9.66 2.45
N HIS A 80 11.12 -9.89 1.96
CA HIS A 80 11.40 -10.66 0.75
C HIS A 80 12.74 -11.37 0.89
N PHE A 81 12.89 -12.45 0.13
CA PHE A 81 14.15 -13.15 -0.06
C PHE A 81 14.57 -13.01 -1.52
N ILE A 82 15.81 -12.62 -1.79
CA ILE A 82 16.39 -12.58 -3.14
C ILE A 82 17.73 -13.31 -3.11
N TYR A 83 17.94 -14.20 -4.08
CA TYR A 83 19.21 -14.84 -4.34
C TYR A 83 19.71 -14.41 -5.73
N GLY A 84 20.80 -13.66 -5.73
CA GLY A 84 21.40 -13.10 -6.94
C GLY A 84 22.42 -14.03 -7.58
N PHE A 85 22.48 -13.99 -8.91
CA PHE A 85 23.55 -14.63 -9.67
C PHE A 85 24.53 -13.59 -10.20
N ALA A 86 25.80 -13.97 -10.32
CA ALA A 86 26.79 -13.13 -11.00
C ALA A 86 26.42 -13.01 -12.49
N PRO A 87 26.40 -11.79 -13.07
CA PRO A 87 25.97 -11.59 -14.45
C PRO A 87 26.94 -12.26 -15.43
N GLY A 88 26.40 -12.75 -16.56
CA GLY A 88 27.19 -13.26 -17.68
C GLY A 88 27.87 -14.61 -17.45
N LYS A 89 27.54 -15.32 -16.37
CA LYS A 89 28.01 -16.70 -16.12
C LYS A 89 26.87 -17.69 -16.31
N GLN A 90 27.18 -18.82 -16.93
CA GLN A 90 26.26 -19.94 -17.03
C GLN A 90 26.10 -20.60 -15.66
N ILE A 91 24.85 -20.85 -15.27
CA ILE A 91 24.49 -21.53 -14.03
C ILE A 91 24.40 -23.02 -14.32
N ASN A 92 25.21 -23.82 -13.63
CA ASN A 92 25.25 -25.28 -13.77
C ASN A 92 25.00 -25.94 -12.42
N HIS A 93 24.24 -27.05 -12.42
CA HIS A 93 23.95 -27.86 -11.22
C HIS A 93 23.43 -27.06 -10.01
N PHE A 94 22.62 -26.03 -10.24
CA PHE A 94 22.06 -25.23 -9.17
C PHE A 94 20.72 -25.79 -8.70
N LYS A 95 20.59 -25.96 -7.38
CA LYS A 95 19.35 -26.33 -6.73
C LYS A 95 19.09 -25.41 -5.55
N MET A 96 17.90 -24.83 -5.49
CA MET A 96 17.43 -24.08 -4.33
C MET A 96 16.05 -24.58 -3.93
N LYS A 97 15.86 -24.78 -2.64
CA LYS A 97 14.58 -25.08 -2.01
C LYS A 97 14.27 -23.97 -1.02
N ILE A 98 13.08 -23.40 -1.10
CA ILE A 98 12.57 -22.44 -0.13
C ILE A 98 11.25 -22.99 0.40
N ASP A 99 11.19 -23.18 1.71
CA ASP A 99 9.97 -23.55 2.41
C ASP A 99 9.36 -22.28 3.00
N VAL A 100 8.19 -21.88 2.48
CA VAL A 100 7.45 -20.70 2.92
C VAL A 100 6.32 -21.17 3.83
N LEU A 101 6.42 -20.86 5.12
CA LEU A 101 5.41 -21.24 6.11
C LEU A 101 4.30 -20.18 6.20
N GLY A 102 3.05 -20.63 6.35
CA GLY A 102 1.87 -19.77 6.50
C GLY A 102 0.82 -19.93 5.40
N SER A 103 -0.42 -19.52 5.69
CA SER A 103 -1.54 -19.62 4.75
C SER A 103 -1.55 -18.44 3.76
N GLY A 104 -1.26 -18.69 2.49
CA GLY A 104 -1.43 -17.69 1.43
C GLY A 104 -0.70 -18.04 0.14
N SER A 105 -1.19 -17.51 -0.98
CA SER A 105 -0.52 -17.62 -2.27
C SER A 105 0.84 -16.91 -2.23
N VAL A 106 1.91 -17.60 -2.61
CA VAL A 106 3.24 -17.01 -2.72
C VAL A 106 3.28 -16.02 -3.89
N ASN A 107 3.83 -14.83 -3.65
CA ASN A 107 4.09 -13.84 -4.68
C ASN A 107 5.59 -13.68 -4.93
N TYR A 108 5.95 -13.18 -6.12
CA TYR A 108 7.33 -13.03 -6.57
C TYR A 108 7.65 -11.55 -6.83
N PRO A 109 8.82 -11.03 -6.41
CA PRO A 109 9.24 -9.68 -6.77
C PRO A 109 9.39 -9.52 -8.28
N VAL A 110 9.31 -8.27 -8.77
CA VAL A 110 9.58 -7.96 -10.17
C VAL A 110 11.02 -8.35 -10.53
N SER A 111 11.24 -8.81 -11.76
CA SER A 111 12.56 -9.24 -12.27
C SER A 111 13.16 -10.44 -11.54
N THR A 112 12.29 -11.32 -11.02
CA THR A 112 12.71 -12.61 -10.45
C THR A 112 12.10 -13.78 -11.21
N MET A 113 12.81 -14.91 -11.17
CA MET A 113 12.40 -16.16 -11.80
C MET A 113 11.49 -16.96 -10.87
N THR A 114 10.36 -17.42 -11.41
CA THR A 114 9.44 -18.33 -10.72
C THR A 114 10.08 -19.71 -10.52
N PRO A 115 9.64 -20.48 -9.50
CA PRO A 115 10.17 -21.81 -9.26
C PRO A 115 9.90 -22.75 -10.44
N THR A 116 10.79 -23.73 -10.59
CA THR A 116 10.62 -24.85 -11.53
C THR A 116 9.50 -25.79 -11.07
N GLU A 117 9.39 -25.98 -9.74
CA GLU A 117 8.39 -26.83 -9.10
C GLU A 117 7.83 -26.12 -7.86
N THR A 118 6.50 -26.17 -7.70
CA THR A 118 5.79 -25.67 -6.53
C THR A 118 4.98 -26.80 -5.93
N THR A 119 5.06 -27.00 -4.62
CA THR A 119 4.31 -28.03 -3.90
C THR A 119 3.69 -27.42 -2.65
N ASP A 120 2.36 -27.43 -2.59
CA ASP A 120 1.64 -27.02 -1.39
C ASP A 120 1.69 -28.12 -0.33
N THR A 121 1.81 -27.70 0.92
CA THR A 121 1.89 -28.54 2.11
C THR A 121 0.89 -28.03 3.15
N ASP A 122 0.56 -28.83 4.15
CA ASP A 122 -0.41 -28.43 5.18
C ASP A 122 0.01 -27.17 5.97
N GLU A 123 1.32 -26.89 6.04
CA GLU A 123 1.89 -25.77 6.81
C GLU A 123 2.32 -24.56 5.93
N GLY A 124 2.24 -24.68 4.60
CA GLY A 124 2.68 -23.64 3.67
C GLY A 124 3.04 -24.17 2.27
N THR A 125 3.98 -23.53 1.58
CA THR A 125 4.35 -23.90 0.20
C THR A 125 5.86 -24.11 0.08
N THR A 126 6.25 -25.22 -0.53
CA THR A 126 7.64 -25.52 -0.93
C THR A 126 7.86 -25.08 -2.37
N LEU A 127 8.89 -24.26 -2.58
CA LEU A 127 9.30 -23.73 -3.88
C LEU A 127 10.67 -24.31 -4.22
N THR A 128 10.81 -24.89 -5.42
CA THR A 128 12.07 -25.50 -5.86
C THR A 128 12.51 -24.93 -7.21
N TRP A 129 13.77 -24.52 -7.29
CA TRP A 129 14.46 -24.16 -8.53
C TRP A 129 15.51 -25.22 -8.83
N LYS A 130 15.50 -25.75 -10.05
CA LYS A 130 16.53 -26.66 -10.57
C LYS A 130 17.03 -26.06 -11.88
N LEU A 131 18.23 -25.47 -11.85
CA LEU A 131 18.82 -24.82 -13.01
C LEU A 131 20.05 -25.62 -13.44
N ASN A 132 20.02 -26.10 -14.69
CA ASN A 132 21.17 -26.74 -15.30
C ASN A 132 21.44 -26.12 -16.66
N SER A 133 22.68 -25.67 -16.87
CA SER A 133 23.10 -25.01 -18.11
C SER A 133 22.27 -23.79 -18.52
N VAL A 134 21.80 -23.00 -17.55
CA VAL A 134 20.95 -21.83 -17.78
C VAL A 134 21.79 -20.54 -17.85
N LEU A 135 21.48 -19.68 -18.83
CA LEU A 135 21.98 -18.31 -18.90
C LEU A 135 20.82 -17.35 -18.63
N THR A 136 20.88 -16.58 -17.56
CA THR A 136 19.81 -15.67 -17.15
C THR A 136 20.36 -14.41 -16.50
N GLN A 137 19.60 -13.31 -16.61
CA GLN A 137 19.81 -12.09 -15.83
C GLN A 137 18.80 -11.97 -14.68
N LEU A 138 17.86 -12.91 -14.57
CA LEU A 138 16.86 -12.94 -13.52
C LEU A 138 17.45 -13.57 -12.25
N ASN A 139 17.17 -12.93 -11.12
CA ASN A 139 17.47 -13.48 -9.81
C ASN A 139 16.36 -14.43 -9.36
N ILE A 140 16.61 -15.23 -8.33
CA ILE A 140 15.52 -15.93 -7.62
C ILE A 140 14.99 -14.99 -6.55
N GLY A 141 13.68 -14.91 -6.39
CA GLY A 141 13.11 -14.15 -5.28
C GLY A 141 11.72 -14.57 -4.90
N VAL A 142 11.40 -14.38 -3.62
CA VAL A 142 10.13 -14.76 -3.00
C VAL A 142 9.71 -13.63 -2.08
N LEU A 143 8.46 -13.17 -2.19
CA LEU A 143 7.85 -12.29 -1.19
C LEU A 143 7.39 -13.16 -0.03
N LEU A 144 7.88 -12.85 1.17
CA LEU A 144 7.49 -13.59 2.36
C LEU A 144 6.08 -13.14 2.77
N PRO A 145 5.18 -14.06 3.17
CA PRO A 145 3.87 -13.67 3.64
C PRO A 145 4.02 -12.78 4.87
N ASP A 146 3.71 -11.50 4.69
CA ASP A 146 3.66 -10.53 5.79
C ASP A 146 2.61 -11.04 6.79
N ARG A 147 3.00 -11.22 8.06
CA ARG A 147 1.99 -11.10 9.13
C ARG A 147 1.39 -9.72 8.93
N ILE A 148 0.06 -9.62 8.81
CA ILE A 148 -0.67 -8.35 8.62
C ILE A 148 0.00 -7.26 9.48
N ASN A 149 0.83 -6.44 8.83
CA ASN A 149 1.55 -5.40 9.52
C ASN A 149 0.56 -4.24 9.63
N ILE A 150 -0.14 -4.23 10.75
CA ILE A 150 -1.20 -3.25 11.05
C ILE A 150 -0.67 -1.82 10.81
N ALA A 151 0.57 -1.54 11.21
CA ALA A 151 1.20 -0.24 11.00
C ALA A 151 1.40 0.09 9.51
N ARG A 152 1.82 -0.88 8.69
CA ARG A 152 1.95 -0.71 7.24
C ARG A 152 0.59 -0.48 6.58
N GLN A 153 -0.45 -1.21 6.99
CA GLN A 153 -1.80 -1.04 6.45
C GLN A 153 -2.38 0.33 6.80
N ILE A 154 -2.28 0.76 8.06
CA ILE A 154 -2.72 2.09 8.50
C ILE A 154 -1.96 3.19 7.73
N SER A 155 -0.65 3.01 7.52
CA SER A 155 0.16 3.96 6.75
C SER A 155 -0.33 4.08 5.30
N VAL A 156 -0.59 2.96 4.63
CA VAL A 156 -1.10 2.95 3.24
C VAL A 156 -2.51 3.53 3.16
N MET A 157 -3.40 3.18 4.10
CA MET A 157 -4.74 3.77 4.22
C MET A 157 -4.68 5.30 4.37
N THR A 158 -3.82 5.78 5.26
CA THR A 158 -3.68 7.22 5.56
C THR A 158 -3.08 8.00 4.38
N GLN A 159 -2.08 7.44 3.70
CA GLN A 159 -1.49 8.07 2.51
C GLN A 159 -2.48 8.20 1.34
N ARG A 160 -3.40 7.23 1.21
CA ARG A 160 -4.40 7.23 0.14
C ARG A 160 -5.70 7.95 0.53
N ALA A 161 -5.93 8.20 1.82
CA ALA A 161 -7.11 8.88 2.36
C ALA A 161 -7.50 10.17 1.63
N PRO A 162 -6.58 11.07 1.21
CA PRO A 162 -6.96 12.31 0.54
C PRO A 162 -7.71 12.09 -0.79
N ALA A 163 -7.32 11.08 -1.57
CA ALA A 163 -7.97 10.81 -2.86
C ALA A 163 -9.43 10.38 -2.68
N PHE A 164 -9.68 9.46 -1.75
CA PHE A 164 -11.02 8.98 -1.42
C PHE A 164 -11.87 10.05 -0.74
N PHE A 165 -11.25 10.87 0.09
CA PHE A 165 -11.91 12.02 0.69
C PHE A 165 -12.41 13.00 -0.37
N LEU A 166 -11.63 13.29 -1.43
CA LEU A 166 -12.08 14.18 -2.52
C LEU A 166 -13.31 13.61 -3.24
N MET A 167 -13.35 12.30 -3.46
CA MET A 167 -14.52 11.64 -4.06
C MET A 167 -15.75 11.72 -3.16
N PHE A 168 -15.58 11.45 -1.86
CA PHE A 168 -16.64 11.61 -0.86
C PHE A 168 -17.13 13.05 -0.78
N LEU A 169 -16.22 14.03 -0.75
CA LEU A 169 -16.54 15.46 -0.69
C LEU A 169 -17.32 15.90 -1.92
N ALA A 170 -16.91 15.49 -3.12
CA ALA A 170 -17.64 15.76 -4.35
C ALA A 170 -19.04 15.15 -4.33
N SER A 171 -19.16 13.89 -3.90
CA SER A 171 -20.45 13.21 -3.74
C SER A 171 -21.36 13.92 -2.74
N LEU A 172 -20.82 14.35 -1.60
CA LEU A 172 -21.55 15.12 -0.59
C LEU A 172 -22.10 16.42 -1.17
N CYS A 173 -21.28 17.20 -1.88
CA CYS A 173 -21.73 18.43 -2.54
C CYS A 173 -22.84 18.16 -3.57
N ILE A 174 -22.69 17.10 -4.37
CA ILE A 174 -23.68 16.68 -5.36
C ILE A 174 -25.00 16.29 -4.67
N ILE A 175 -24.96 15.48 -3.63
CA ILE A 175 -26.15 15.03 -2.88
C ILE A 175 -26.90 16.24 -2.28
N LEU A 176 -26.16 17.19 -1.69
CA LEU A 176 -26.75 18.42 -1.14
C LEU A 176 -27.37 19.30 -2.23
N ALA A 177 -26.71 19.43 -3.39
CA ALA A 177 -27.22 20.19 -4.53
C ALA A 177 -28.52 19.60 -5.10
N ILE A 178 -28.59 18.28 -5.34
CA ILE A 178 -29.82 17.60 -5.80
C ILE A 178 -30.94 17.73 -4.76
N SER A 179 -30.57 17.68 -3.47
CA SER A 179 -31.54 17.80 -2.37
C SER A 179 -32.05 19.23 -2.17
N GLY A 180 -31.55 20.21 -2.94
CA GLY A 180 -31.96 21.62 -2.88
C GLY A 180 -31.44 22.36 -1.65
N TYR A 181 -30.41 21.84 -0.97
CA TYR A 181 -29.82 22.53 0.18
C TYR A 181 -28.67 23.43 -0.25
N PRO A 182 -28.55 24.66 0.31
CA PRO A 182 -27.41 25.52 0.02
C PRO A 182 -26.11 24.87 0.52
N LEU A 183 -25.04 25.01 -0.27
CA LEU A 183 -23.71 24.52 0.07
C LEU A 183 -23.09 25.41 1.16
N ASN A 184 -23.49 25.15 2.40
CA ASN A 184 -22.90 25.84 3.54
C ASN A 184 -21.54 25.24 3.88
N PHE A 185 -20.49 26.05 3.75
CA PHE A 185 -19.10 25.65 3.99
C PHE A 185 -18.89 25.00 5.36
N ILE A 186 -19.45 25.58 6.43
CA ILE A 186 -19.26 25.08 7.80
C ILE A 186 -19.81 23.66 7.96
N ARG A 187 -20.99 23.38 7.39
CA ARG A 187 -21.62 22.05 7.47
C ARG A 187 -20.80 20.98 6.74
N ILE A 188 -20.28 21.33 5.57
CA ILE A 188 -19.42 20.46 4.77
C ILE A 188 -18.10 20.18 5.52
N VAL A 189 -17.51 21.20 6.13
CA VAL A 189 -16.27 21.05 6.93
C VAL A 189 -16.49 20.15 8.14
N ILE A 190 -17.61 20.29 8.88
CA ILE A 190 -17.92 19.43 10.02
C ILE A 190 -18.03 17.95 9.60
N ILE A 191 -18.75 17.66 8.51
CA ILE A 191 -18.87 16.29 7.98
C ILE A 191 -17.51 15.77 7.51
N SER A 192 -16.68 16.65 6.92
CA SER A 192 -15.33 16.30 6.48
C SER A 192 -14.40 15.96 7.65
N ILE A 193 -14.46 16.72 8.74
CA ILE A 193 -13.70 16.44 9.96
C ILE A 193 -14.15 15.10 10.54
N ALA A 194 -15.45 14.84 10.59
CA ALA A 194 -15.98 13.55 11.04
C ALA A 194 -15.44 12.39 10.19
N TYR A 195 -15.39 12.54 8.86
CA TYR A 195 -14.79 11.55 7.96
C TYR A 195 -13.33 11.25 8.33
N PHE A 196 -12.51 12.28 8.58
CA PHE A 196 -11.11 12.09 8.93
C PHE A 196 -10.88 11.51 10.33
N LEU A 197 -11.81 11.70 11.27
CA LEU A 197 -11.73 11.11 12.62
C LEU A 197 -11.77 9.58 12.63
N PHE A 198 -12.22 8.94 11.54
CA PHE A 198 -12.13 7.50 11.37
C PHE A 198 -10.69 6.98 11.49
N TYR A 199 -9.73 7.62 10.80
CA TYR A 199 -8.35 7.12 10.72
C TYR A 199 -7.63 7.05 12.07
N PRO A 200 -7.59 8.13 12.89
CA PRO A 200 -6.97 8.05 14.21
C PRO A 200 -7.74 7.09 15.12
N LEU A 201 -9.08 7.09 15.10
CA LEU A 201 -9.87 6.17 15.93
C LEU A 201 -9.58 4.70 15.60
N PHE A 202 -9.58 4.35 14.32
CA PHE A 202 -9.18 3.02 13.84
C PHE A 202 -7.75 2.67 14.22
N ALA A 203 -6.80 3.60 14.03
CA ALA A 203 -5.40 3.37 14.38
C ALA A 203 -5.22 3.05 15.86
N TYR A 204 -5.82 3.84 16.76
CA TYR A 204 -5.73 3.59 18.20
C TYR A 204 -6.43 2.29 18.62
N LEU A 205 -7.64 2.00 18.13
CA LEU A 205 -8.34 0.77 18.49
C LEU A 205 -7.57 -0.48 18.02
N SER A 206 -6.96 -0.43 16.84
CA SER A 206 -6.22 -1.56 16.26
C SER A 206 -5.02 -2.01 17.09
N VAL A 207 -4.54 -1.17 18.02
CA VAL A 207 -3.46 -1.52 18.96
C VAL A 207 -3.99 -2.40 20.09
N TYR A 208 -5.25 -2.22 20.51
CA TYR A 208 -5.82 -2.88 21.69
C TYR A 208 -6.71 -4.07 21.37
N MET A 209 -7.18 -4.21 20.12
CA MET A 209 -8.11 -5.27 19.73
C MET A 209 -7.91 -5.75 18.29
N ASN A 210 -8.66 -6.77 17.87
CA ASN A 210 -8.62 -7.30 16.52
C ASN A 210 -8.90 -6.19 15.47
N VAL A 211 -8.15 -6.21 14.37
CA VAL A 211 -8.25 -5.25 13.26
C VAL A 211 -9.68 -5.16 12.71
N VAL A 212 -10.35 -6.30 12.52
CA VAL A 212 -11.72 -6.35 11.98
C VAL A 212 -12.71 -5.69 12.95
N LEU A 213 -12.57 -5.95 14.26
CA LEU A 213 -13.41 -5.33 15.28
C LEU A 213 -13.16 -3.82 15.38
N SER A 214 -11.88 -3.43 15.34
CA SER A 214 -11.47 -2.02 15.33
C SER A 214 -12.08 -1.27 14.14
N PHE A 215 -12.06 -1.90 12.97
CA PHE A 215 -12.65 -1.35 11.76
C PHE A 215 -14.16 -1.16 11.92
N ILE A 216 -14.89 -2.22 12.30
CA ILE A 216 -16.35 -2.18 12.45
C ILE A 216 -16.78 -1.11 13.47
N LEU A 217 -16.07 -1.02 14.61
CA LEU A 217 -16.38 -0.03 15.64
C LEU A 217 -16.10 1.39 15.15
N SER A 218 -14.92 1.66 14.60
CA SER A 218 -14.58 3.01 14.12
C SER A 218 -15.48 3.45 12.97
N PHE A 219 -15.72 2.56 12.02
CA PHE A 219 -16.61 2.80 10.89
C PHE A 219 -18.05 3.03 11.34
N GLY A 220 -18.55 2.20 12.27
CA GLY A 220 -19.90 2.33 12.82
C GLY A 220 -20.10 3.62 13.62
N VAL A 221 -19.17 3.96 14.51
CA VAL A 221 -19.25 5.18 15.35
C VAL A 221 -19.23 6.45 14.50
N ILE A 222 -18.31 6.54 13.54
CA ILE A 222 -18.22 7.71 12.66
C ILE A 222 -19.39 7.77 11.67
N GLY A 223 -19.80 6.64 11.09
CA GLY A 223 -20.95 6.56 10.21
C GLY A 223 -22.25 6.97 10.92
N LEU A 224 -22.46 6.51 12.15
CA LEU A 224 -23.60 6.92 12.97
C LEU A 224 -23.56 8.41 13.31
N LEU A 225 -22.38 8.97 13.57
CA LEU A 225 -22.23 10.40 13.84
C LEU A 225 -22.61 11.25 12.62
N ILE A 226 -22.11 10.90 11.42
CA ILE A 226 -22.44 11.59 10.17
C ILE A 226 -23.92 11.45 9.82
N PHE A 227 -24.47 10.24 10.00
CA PHE A 227 -25.89 9.97 9.75
C PHE A 227 -26.79 10.77 10.71
N ASN A 228 -26.48 10.77 12.01
CA ASN A 228 -27.27 11.48 13.01
C ASN A 228 -27.26 13.00 12.75
N TYR A 229 -26.08 13.58 12.52
CA TYR A 229 -25.94 14.99 12.16
C TYR A 229 -26.74 15.33 10.90
N SER A 230 -26.59 14.54 9.83
CA SER A 230 -27.30 14.77 8.57
C SER A 230 -28.81 14.65 8.73
N ARG A 231 -29.28 13.73 9.58
CA ARG A 231 -30.70 13.53 9.86
C ARG A 231 -31.33 14.73 10.55
N VAL A 232 -30.61 15.35 11.49
CA VAL A 232 -31.09 16.52 12.25
C VAL A 232 -31.08 17.79 11.39
N VAL A 233 -30.04 17.97 10.57
CA VAL A 233 -29.84 19.22 9.79
C VAL A 233 -30.62 19.25 8.48
N TYR A 234 -30.79 18.10 7.84
CA TYR A 234 -31.42 17.99 6.53
C TYR A 234 -32.74 17.19 6.66
N ARG A 235 -32.83 16.03 5.99
CA ARG A 235 -33.95 15.09 6.04
C ARG A 235 -33.42 13.65 5.95
N LEU A 236 -34.28 12.68 6.27
CA LEU A 236 -33.92 11.27 6.30
C LEU A 236 -33.33 10.77 4.96
N ASN A 237 -33.91 11.16 3.82
CA ASN A 237 -33.44 10.73 2.50
C ASN A 237 -32.01 11.22 2.22
N THR A 238 -31.73 12.50 2.49
CA THR A 238 -30.38 13.07 2.32
C THR A 238 -29.39 12.48 3.33
N ALA A 239 -29.82 12.21 4.56
CA ALA A 239 -28.99 11.55 5.57
C ALA A 239 -28.62 10.11 5.18
N MET A 240 -29.57 9.35 4.63
CA MET A 240 -29.31 8.02 4.09
C MET A 240 -28.37 8.07 2.88
N ALA A 241 -28.55 9.04 1.97
CA ALA A 241 -27.66 9.22 0.84
C ALA A 241 -26.22 9.56 1.29
N ASN A 242 -26.06 10.45 2.27
CA ASN A 242 -24.76 10.79 2.86
C ASN A 242 -24.11 9.58 3.54
N ALA A 243 -24.88 8.78 4.29
CA ALA A 243 -24.38 7.57 4.93
C ALA A 243 -24.00 6.48 3.90
N ALA A 244 -24.74 6.37 2.81
CA ALA A 244 -24.41 5.49 1.69
C ALA A 244 -23.12 5.93 1.00
N ALA A 245 -22.96 7.22 0.72
CA ALA A 245 -21.72 7.78 0.16
C ALA A 245 -20.52 7.54 1.09
N TYR A 246 -20.68 7.80 2.40
CA TYR A 246 -19.66 7.48 3.41
C TYR A 246 -19.30 6.00 3.37
N THR A 247 -20.28 5.11 3.33
CA THR A 247 -20.07 3.66 3.31
C THR A 247 -19.36 3.21 2.05
N PHE A 248 -19.73 3.79 0.91
CA PHE A 248 -19.11 3.49 -0.37
C PHE A 248 -17.65 3.94 -0.38
N TYR A 249 -17.38 5.23 -0.16
CA TYR A 249 -16.03 5.79 -0.30
C TYR A 249 -15.09 5.48 0.86
N LEU A 250 -15.58 5.14 2.06
CA LEU A 250 -14.71 4.75 3.18
C LEU A 250 -14.71 3.24 3.42
N GLY A 251 -15.86 2.58 3.30
CA GLY A 251 -15.99 1.15 3.56
C GLY A 251 -15.29 0.31 2.50
N ILE A 252 -15.59 0.57 1.21
CA ILE A 252 -14.99 -0.18 0.09
C ILE A 252 -13.49 0.07 0.01
N THR A 253 -13.06 1.31 0.22
CA THR A 253 -11.64 1.69 0.21
C THR A 253 -10.86 1.06 1.36
N SER A 254 -11.47 0.96 2.54
CA SER A 254 -10.86 0.25 3.67
C SER A 254 -10.64 -1.22 3.34
N ILE A 255 -11.62 -1.89 2.71
CA ILE A 255 -11.46 -3.27 2.22
C ILE A 255 -10.39 -3.34 1.12
N ALA A 256 -10.32 -2.35 0.23
CA ALA A 256 -9.35 -2.27 -0.86
C ALA A 256 -7.90 -2.27 -0.38
N THR A 257 -7.64 -1.77 0.83
CA THR A 257 -6.29 -1.76 1.41
C THR A 257 -5.86 -3.12 1.98
N LEU A 258 -6.80 -4.01 2.28
CA LEU A 258 -6.51 -5.41 2.62
C LEU A 258 -6.08 -6.22 1.40
N LEU A 259 -6.34 -5.69 0.20
CA LEU A 259 -6.03 -6.30 -1.09
C LEU A 259 -5.06 -5.40 -1.89
N PRO A 260 -3.75 -5.36 -1.55
CA PRO A 260 -2.78 -4.45 -2.16
C PRO A 260 -2.75 -4.51 -3.68
N THR A 261 -3.01 -5.68 -4.26
CA THR A 261 -3.00 -5.95 -5.70
C THR A 261 -4.16 -5.26 -6.44
N TYR A 262 -5.30 -5.05 -5.79
CA TYR A 262 -6.54 -4.59 -6.45
C TYR A 262 -6.93 -3.15 -6.11
N THR A 263 -6.16 -2.45 -5.26
CA THR A 263 -6.55 -1.11 -4.81
C THR A 263 -6.68 -0.10 -5.95
N GLY A 264 -5.83 -0.20 -6.98
CA GLY A 264 -5.92 0.68 -8.16
C GLY A 264 -7.21 0.48 -8.96
N LEU A 265 -7.66 -0.76 -9.11
CA LEU A 265 -8.91 -1.10 -9.79
C LEU A 265 -10.11 -0.53 -9.02
N ILE A 266 -10.10 -0.65 -7.70
CA ILE A 266 -11.19 -0.15 -6.83
C ILE A 266 -11.31 1.37 -6.94
N LEU A 267 -10.18 2.09 -6.92
CA LEU A 267 -10.14 3.54 -7.16
C LEU A 267 -10.78 3.95 -8.49
N VAL A 268 -10.50 3.21 -9.56
CA VAL A 268 -11.08 3.47 -10.88
C VAL A 268 -12.59 3.23 -10.85
N ILE A 269 -13.06 2.14 -10.24
CA ILE A 269 -14.50 1.83 -10.14
C ILE A 269 -15.23 2.92 -9.36
N GLU A 270 -14.67 3.35 -8.22
CA GLU A 270 -15.27 4.43 -7.41
C GLU A 270 -15.32 5.75 -8.17
N GLY A 271 -14.27 6.08 -8.92
CA GLY A 271 -14.24 7.27 -9.78
C GLY A 271 -15.26 7.21 -10.90
N VAL A 272 -15.44 6.05 -11.54
CA VAL A 272 -16.46 5.84 -12.57
C VAL A 272 -17.87 5.99 -12.00
N VAL A 273 -18.13 5.43 -10.81
CA VAL A 273 -19.42 5.57 -10.13
C VAL A 273 -19.69 7.03 -9.76
N LEU A 274 -18.70 7.73 -9.18
CA LEU A 274 -18.83 9.16 -8.88
C LEU A 274 -19.15 9.96 -10.14
N LEU A 275 -18.44 9.69 -11.25
CA LEU A 275 -18.62 10.39 -12.51
C LEU A 275 -20.01 10.12 -13.10
N ALA A 276 -20.49 8.87 -13.05
CA ALA A 276 -21.83 8.52 -13.50
C ALA A 276 -22.91 9.27 -12.72
N ILE A 277 -22.78 9.34 -11.39
CA ILE A 277 -23.69 10.11 -10.53
C ILE A 277 -23.60 11.61 -10.89
N ALA A 278 -22.39 12.16 -11.00
CA ALA A 278 -22.20 13.57 -11.35
C ALA A 278 -22.83 13.91 -12.71
N MET A 279 -22.62 13.08 -13.73
CA MET A 279 -23.21 13.25 -15.06
C MET A 279 -24.73 13.19 -15.03
N GLN A 280 -25.32 12.27 -14.27
CA GLN A 280 -26.77 12.17 -14.12
C GLN A 280 -27.34 13.47 -13.53
N VAL A 281 -26.66 14.04 -12.57
CA VAL A 281 -27.09 15.27 -11.88
C VAL A 281 -26.97 16.49 -12.76
N LEU A 282 -25.83 16.63 -13.47
CA LEU A 282 -25.64 17.68 -14.46
C LEU A 282 -26.67 17.58 -15.60
N SER A 283 -27.05 16.36 -16.00
CA SER A 283 -28.06 16.17 -17.06
C SER A 283 -29.47 16.61 -16.62
N GLN A 284 -29.79 16.51 -15.33
CA GLN A 284 -31.07 16.96 -14.77
C GLN A 284 -31.13 18.48 -14.55
N HIS A 285 -29.98 19.11 -14.30
CA HIS A 285 -29.85 20.56 -14.10
C HIS A 285 -29.15 21.17 -15.31
N ARG A 286 -29.88 21.33 -16.43
CA ARG A 286 -29.35 21.79 -17.71
C ARG A 286 -28.75 23.21 -17.66
N ASP A 287 -29.18 24.02 -16.68
CA ASP A 287 -28.81 25.43 -16.50
C ASP A 287 -28.17 25.67 -15.13
N ILE A 288 -26.99 25.09 -14.85
CA ILE A 288 -26.24 25.44 -13.65
C ILE A 288 -25.59 26.82 -13.85
N LYS A 289 -26.26 27.89 -13.39
CA LYS A 289 -25.61 29.20 -13.24
C LYS A 289 -24.63 29.13 -12.06
N ILE A 290 -23.34 29.03 -12.37
CA ILE A 290 -22.24 29.02 -11.38
C ILE A 290 -22.31 30.22 -10.41
N SER A 291 -22.95 31.32 -10.81
CA SER A 291 -23.17 32.51 -9.98
C SER A 291 -24.07 32.30 -8.76
N GLU A 292 -25.03 31.36 -8.81
CA GLU A 292 -25.93 31.07 -7.68
C GLU A 292 -25.29 30.14 -6.64
N ILE A 293 -24.37 29.26 -7.06
CA ILE A 293 -23.64 28.33 -6.19
C ILE A 293 -22.68 29.07 -5.24
N PHE A 294 -22.14 30.21 -5.66
CA PHE A 294 -21.19 31.01 -4.88
C PHE A 294 -21.82 32.19 -4.11
N GLY A 295 -23.15 32.31 -4.10
CA GLY A 295 -23.86 33.26 -3.23
C GLY A 295 -23.32 34.69 -3.32
N ARG A 296 -23.40 35.33 -4.49
CA ARG A 296 -23.23 36.78 -4.58
C ARG A 296 -24.58 37.44 -4.29
N PRO A 297 -24.67 38.38 -3.33
CA PRO A 297 -25.91 39.12 -3.11
C PRO A 297 -26.09 40.12 -4.26
N ASP A 298 -27.01 39.83 -5.17
CA ASP A 298 -27.50 40.82 -6.13
C ASP A 298 -28.57 41.69 -5.44
N ALA A 299 -28.21 42.92 -5.09
CA ALA A 299 -29.17 43.99 -4.85
C ALA A 299 -28.46 45.35 -4.90
N ALA A 300 -28.60 46.05 -6.03
CA ALA A 300 -29.00 47.47 -6.10
C ALA A 300 -28.84 48.02 -7.53
N LYS A 301 -29.77 47.65 -8.41
CA LYS A 301 -30.24 48.52 -9.49
C LYS A 301 -31.73 48.25 -9.65
N ASP A 302 -32.54 49.18 -9.17
CA ASP A 302 -33.71 49.72 -9.86
C ASP A 302 -34.50 50.62 -8.89
N GLU A 303 -34.24 51.92 -8.95
CA GLU A 303 -35.28 52.92 -8.74
C GLU A 303 -34.88 54.20 -9.50
N LYS A 304 -35.31 54.26 -10.77
CA LYS A 304 -35.43 55.52 -11.51
C LYS A 304 -36.79 55.56 -12.20
N ASP A 305 -37.51 56.62 -11.86
CA ASP A 305 -38.49 57.39 -12.63
C ASP A 305 -39.90 56.80 -12.85
N ASP A 306 -40.92 57.42 -12.24
CA ASP A 306 -42.04 58.04 -12.99
C ASP A 306 -42.85 59.06 -12.13
N PRO A 307 -43.61 60.00 -12.75
CA PRO A 307 -43.81 61.37 -12.29
C PRO A 307 -45.29 61.71 -12.01
N CYS A 308 -45.56 62.98 -11.68
CA CYS A 308 -46.87 63.65 -11.68
C CYS A 308 -47.88 63.34 -10.56
N ALA A 309 -47.94 64.22 -9.55
CA ALA A 309 -49.20 64.78 -9.04
C ALA A 309 -48.96 66.08 -8.25
N GLY A 310 -49.61 67.17 -8.71
CA GLY A 310 -49.98 68.45 -8.07
C GLY A 310 -49.18 69.02 -6.89
N GLY A 311 -48.79 70.28 -6.84
CA GLY A 311 -49.51 71.45 -7.33
C GLY A 311 -49.73 72.44 -6.17
N LYS A 312 -48.85 73.45 -6.12
CA LYS A 312 -49.07 74.85 -5.69
C LYS A 312 -49.31 75.22 -4.21
N ASN A 313 -48.80 76.43 -3.93
CA ASN A 313 -49.04 77.37 -2.82
C ASN A 313 -48.30 77.04 -1.52
N ASP A 314 -47.79 77.99 -0.74
CA ASP A 314 -47.38 79.40 -0.89
C ASP A 314 -46.75 79.75 0.48
N GLU A 315 -46.13 80.92 0.55
CA GLU A 315 -45.85 81.71 1.76
C GLU A 315 -44.55 81.53 2.55
N ALA A 316 -44.05 82.71 2.89
CA ALA A 316 -42.77 83.08 3.45
C ALA A 316 -42.75 83.01 4.99
N MET A 317 -41.56 82.84 5.54
CA MET A 317 -40.98 83.72 6.57
C MET A 317 -39.47 83.48 6.69
#